data_AF-R1FPN6-F1
#
_entry.id   AF-R1FPN6-F1
#
_cell.length_a   1.000
_cell.length_b   1.000
_cell.length_c   1.000
_cell.angle_alpha   90.00
_cell.angle_beta   90.00
_cell.angle_gamma   90.00
#
_symmetry.space_group_name_H-M   'P 1'
#
loop_
_entity.id
_entity.type
_entity.pdbx_description
1 polymer ?
#
loop_
_entity_poly.entity_id
_entity_poly.type
_entity_poly.pdbx_seq_one_letter_code
_entity_poly.pdbx_strand_id
1 'polypeptide(L)'
;MGRYDLASSQVVERVEYLLALHPPEDHADQLASAHAHAPPLAALHAAPEGAGGTRAAAAAAAAPAFGGEALRMSYTLREARWRRGEPVVVGSLDREFELPWGPHGFLERFGAEQVNMIDCRDGKSVHWLTLAHFFAGYTKPWTRAKCPDTFRRMMLKLKDWPPNTDFRDKMPEYFDDLMEALPFPQYTHRDGVLNLARHFPPDCVPPDLGPKMYNGFGQKHAWRGMDPAVAKGGHTNLHCDVSDAVNVMASLADAELGSLSCQHGAVGGIFRWRGCAIWDIYRWQDTEAILQLLHAVARERDVEITSNPIHDQLFYLDDTLRKRLRDQYKVRGWRFVQRRGDAVFIPAGCPHQVRNLSSCVKVALDFVSPENAHRCVHLTDEFAKLPRGHHLSEDKLQVKTMLLHTMKHLTEALMPRRQPAEAEGAEGGEAGEGGEGAPLAPPPGASNGT
;
A
#
# COMPACT_ATOMS: atom_id res chain seq x y z
N MET A 1 -4.18 6.45 56.93
CA MET A 1 -3.14 5.39 56.78
C MET A 1 -3.65 4.42 55.72
N GLY A 2 -2.86 4.19 54.68
CA GLY A 2 -3.21 3.30 53.56
C GLY A 2 -2.88 3.92 52.21
N ARG A 3 -1.59 4.09 51.91
CA ARG A 3 -1.10 4.28 50.54
C ARG A 3 -1.20 2.92 49.85
N TYR A 4 -1.82 2.84 48.68
CA TYR A 4 -1.63 1.72 47.76
C TYR A 4 -0.92 2.22 46.51
N ASP A 5 0.20 1.54 46.28
CA ASP A 5 1.23 1.76 45.28
C ASP A 5 0.68 1.67 43.85
N LEU A 6 1.03 2.66 43.03
CA LEU A 6 0.91 2.66 41.58
C LEU A 6 2.25 2.23 41.01
N ALA A 7 2.51 0.93 40.94
CA ALA A 7 3.57 0.37 40.11
C ALA A 7 3.36 -1.14 39.94
N SER A 8 3.67 -1.61 38.74
CA SER A 8 3.81 -3.02 38.35
C SER A 8 2.61 -3.64 37.61
N SER A 9 2.97 -4.22 36.45
CA SER A 9 2.27 -5.29 35.74
C SER A 9 1.06 -4.89 34.90
N GLN A 10 1.34 -4.44 33.66
CA GLN A 10 0.67 -4.99 32.48
C GLN A 10 1.55 -4.69 31.24
N VAL A 11 2.54 -5.55 31.01
CA VAL A 11 3.08 -5.75 29.66
C VAL A 11 1.97 -6.45 28.90
N VAL A 12 1.16 -5.68 28.18
CA VAL A 12 0.19 -6.21 27.22
C VAL A 12 1.03 -6.74 26.06
N GLU A 13 1.17 -8.06 25.97
CA GLU A 13 1.69 -8.72 24.76
C GLU A 13 0.97 -8.13 23.54
N ARG A 14 1.71 -7.45 22.65
CA ARG A 14 1.22 -7.05 21.32
C ARG A 14 0.75 -8.34 20.64
N VAL A 15 -0.57 -8.49 20.49
CA VAL A 15 -1.15 -9.57 19.69
C VAL A 15 -0.81 -9.31 18.24
N GLU A 16 0.34 -9.83 17.78
CA GLU A 16 0.64 -9.94 16.37
C GLU A 16 -0.43 -10.85 15.74
N TYR A 17 -1.20 -10.31 14.80
CA TYR A 17 -2.19 -11.05 14.00
C TYR A 17 -1.54 -12.06 13.01
N LEU A 18 -0.39 -12.63 13.38
CA LEU A 18 0.41 -13.54 12.55
C LEU A 18 -0.14 -14.99 12.54
N LEU A 19 -1.01 -15.36 13.48
CA LEU A 19 -1.56 -16.73 13.57
C LEU A 19 -2.81 -16.98 12.69
N ALA A 20 -3.30 -15.99 11.95
CA ALA A 20 -4.47 -16.15 11.07
C ALA A 20 -4.12 -16.11 9.56
N LEU A 21 -2.85 -15.88 9.19
CA LEU A 21 -2.44 -15.72 7.80
C LEU A 21 -1.70 -16.93 7.21
N HIS A 22 -2.06 -18.15 7.62
CA HIS A 22 -1.65 -19.34 6.89
C HIS A 22 -2.70 -19.68 5.83
N PRO A 23 -2.39 -19.63 4.52
CA PRO A 23 -3.05 -20.57 3.62
C PRO A 23 -2.60 -21.97 4.11
N PRO A 24 -3.51 -22.94 4.31
CA PRO A 24 -3.10 -24.26 4.74
C PRO A 24 -2.10 -24.83 3.74
N GLU A 25 -1.01 -25.38 4.25
CA GLU A 25 0.04 -26.01 3.47
C GLU A 25 -0.56 -27.15 2.62
N ASP A 26 -0.40 -27.05 1.30
CA ASP A 26 -0.44 -28.23 0.44
C ASP A 26 1.01 -28.68 0.24
N HIS A 27 1.35 -29.79 0.91
CA HIS A 27 2.45 -30.71 0.67
C HIS A 27 3.68 -30.16 -0.09
N ALA A 28 4.66 -29.69 0.67
CA ALA A 28 6.05 -29.62 0.22
C ALA A 28 6.69 -31.02 0.21
N ASP A 29 6.24 -31.88 -0.70
CA ASP A 29 6.95 -33.11 -1.10
C ASP A 29 7.09 -33.09 -2.62
N GLN A 30 8.04 -32.28 -3.10
CA GLN A 30 8.74 -32.38 -4.39
C GLN A 30 9.41 -31.03 -4.68
N LEU A 31 10.56 -30.77 -4.05
CA LEU A 31 11.62 -29.88 -4.57
C LEU A 31 12.91 -29.93 -3.70
N ALA A 32 13.14 -31.04 -2.99
CA ALA A 32 14.42 -31.33 -2.34
C ALA A 32 15.27 -32.23 -3.26
N SER A 33 15.64 -31.73 -4.44
CA SER A 33 16.65 -32.37 -5.31
C SER A 33 17.11 -31.40 -6.41
N ALA A 34 17.60 -30.22 -6.02
CA ALA A 34 18.55 -29.46 -6.83
C ALA A 34 19.13 -28.33 -5.96
N HIS A 35 20.45 -28.17 -6.00
CA HIS A 35 21.25 -27.18 -5.25
C HIS A 35 21.73 -27.59 -3.85
N ALA A 36 22.37 -28.76 -3.77
CA ALA A 36 23.55 -28.89 -2.94
C ALA A 36 24.75 -28.26 -3.70
N HIS A 37 25.36 -27.23 -3.10
CA HIS A 37 26.72 -26.70 -3.29
C HIS A 37 26.75 -25.16 -3.32
N ALA A 38 26.72 -24.57 -2.13
CA ALA A 38 27.41 -23.32 -1.85
C ALA A 38 27.93 -23.39 -0.39
N PRO A 39 29.23 -23.20 -0.14
CA PRO A 39 29.80 -23.32 1.20
C PRO A 39 29.50 -22.06 2.05
N PRO A 40 29.45 -22.20 3.39
CA PRO A 40 29.19 -21.08 4.29
C PRO A 40 30.44 -20.20 4.45
N LEU A 41 30.28 -18.89 4.22
CA LEU A 41 31.29 -17.88 4.53
C LEU A 41 31.28 -17.60 6.04
N ALA A 42 32.26 -18.17 6.74
CA ALA A 42 32.60 -17.83 8.11
C ALA A 42 34.04 -17.29 8.19
N ALA A 43 34.18 -16.25 9.01
CA ALA A 43 35.42 -15.75 9.63
C ALA A 43 36.44 -15.02 8.74
N LEU A 44 36.51 -13.69 8.92
CA LEU A 44 37.72 -12.90 8.79
C LEU A 44 37.59 -11.64 9.65
N HIS A 45 37.96 -11.75 10.93
CA HIS A 45 38.51 -10.62 11.70
C HIS A 45 39.37 -11.18 12.83
N ALA A 46 40.68 -11.25 12.59
CA ALA A 46 41.69 -11.29 13.62
C ALA A 46 42.17 -9.84 13.83
N ALA A 47 42.17 -9.36 15.07
CA ALA A 47 42.88 -8.16 15.50
C ALA A 47 43.91 -8.58 16.57
N PRO A 48 45.12 -7.99 16.59
CA PRO A 48 46.13 -8.33 17.59
C PRO A 48 45.95 -7.51 18.87
N GLU A 49 46.33 -8.12 19.98
CA GLU A 49 46.43 -7.48 21.29
C GLU A 49 47.63 -6.52 21.36
N GLY A 50 47.44 -5.39 22.05
CA GLY A 50 48.50 -4.46 22.44
C GLY A 50 48.00 -3.54 23.57
N ALA A 51 48.59 -3.70 24.74
CA ALA A 51 48.21 -3.04 26.00
C ALA A 51 48.62 -1.56 26.07
N GLY A 52 47.84 -0.74 26.79
CA GLY A 52 48.31 0.56 27.28
C GLY A 52 47.25 1.58 27.66
N GLY A 53 46.88 1.62 28.95
CA GLY A 53 46.83 2.88 29.71
C GLY A 53 45.68 3.89 29.54
N THR A 54 44.93 4.02 30.63
CA THR A 54 44.28 5.23 31.19
C THR A 54 42.85 5.61 30.78
N ARG A 55 41.99 5.57 31.81
CA ARG A 55 40.64 6.10 31.92
C ARG A 55 40.58 7.61 31.65
N ALA A 56 39.66 8.03 30.80
CA ALA A 56 38.95 9.31 30.95
C ALA A 56 37.49 9.12 30.51
N ALA A 57 36.58 9.63 31.32
CA ALA A 57 35.15 9.40 31.26
C ALA A 57 34.50 10.09 30.04
N ALA A 58 33.62 9.36 29.36
CA ALA A 58 32.53 9.94 28.58
C ALA A 58 31.28 9.11 28.85
N ALA A 59 30.31 9.73 29.53
CA ALA A 59 29.03 9.15 29.87
C ALA A 59 28.21 8.92 28.59
N ALA A 60 28.17 7.69 28.10
CA ALA A 60 27.14 7.23 27.19
C ALA A 60 26.10 6.46 28.01
N ALA A 61 24.92 7.04 28.16
CA ALA A 61 23.78 6.38 28.78
C ALA A 61 23.48 5.08 28.00
N ALA A 62 23.71 3.94 28.64
CA ALA A 62 23.30 2.64 28.12
C ALA A 62 21.77 2.60 28.10
N ALA A 63 21.18 2.73 26.90
CA ALA A 63 19.79 2.37 26.67
C ALA A 63 19.63 0.85 26.81
N PRO A 64 18.57 0.34 27.45
CA PRO A 64 18.41 -1.09 27.69
C PRO A 64 18.12 -1.82 26.36
N ALA A 65 19.06 -2.67 25.96
CA ALA A 65 19.02 -3.48 24.74
C ALA A 65 18.13 -4.74 24.89
N PHE A 66 16.87 -4.58 25.30
CA PHE A 66 15.93 -5.72 25.44
C PHE A 66 14.71 -5.66 24.50
N GLY A 67 14.70 -4.76 23.51
CA GLY A 67 13.65 -4.68 22.48
C GLY A 67 14.11 -4.89 21.03
N GLY A 68 15.43 -4.86 20.74
CA GLY A 68 15.94 -4.80 19.37
C GLY A 68 15.90 -6.12 18.59
N GLU A 69 16.06 -7.26 19.28
CA GLU A 69 16.18 -8.56 18.63
C GLU A 69 14.82 -9.12 18.18
N ALA A 70 13.78 -8.95 19.00
CA ALA A 70 12.41 -9.31 18.63
C ALA A 70 11.86 -8.46 17.48
N LEU A 71 12.15 -7.16 17.47
CA LEU A 71 11.77 -6.26 16.38
C LEU A 71 12.48 -6.64 15.07
N ARG A 72 13.78 -6.95 15.14
CA ARG A 72 14.59 -7.41 14.00
C ARG A 72 14.13 -8.76 13.47
N MET A 73 13.77 -9.70 14.34
CA MET A 73 13.25 -11.02 13.95
C MET A 73 11.88 -10.89 13.28
N SER A 74 10.98 -10.06 13.81
CA SER A 74 9.67 -9.77 13.20
C SER A 74 9.82 -9.08 11.83
N TYR A 75 10.82 -8.20 11.67
CA TYR A 75 11.16 -7.59 10.38
C TYR A 75 11.63 -8.65 9.36
N THR A 76 12.59 -9.52 9.73
CA THR A 76 13.12 -10.55 8.81
C THR A 76 12.05 -11.56 8.37
N LEU A 77 11.12 -11.90 9.26
CA LEU A 77 9.99 -12.75 8.93
C LEU A 77 9.05 -12.07 7.91
N ARG A 78 8.77 -10.79 8.10
CA ARG A 78 7.90 -10.01 7.21
C ARG A 78 8.53 -9.84 5.82
N GLU A 79 9.83 -9.58 5.74
CA GLU A 79 10.56 -9.56 4.47
C GLU A 79 10.56 -10.94 3.77
N ALA A 80 10.74 -12.03 4.53
CA ALA A 80 10.67 -13.38 3.98
C ALA A 80 9.28 -13.73 3.42
N ARG A 81 8.20 -13.26 4.07
CA ARG A 81 6.83 -13.38 3.55
C ARG A 81 6.63 -12.56 2.28
N TRP A 82 7.12 -11.32 2.27
CA TRP A 82 7.05 -10.43 1.11
C TRP A 82 7.72 -11.03 -0.12
N ARG A 83 8.92 -11.62 0.04
CA ARG A 83 9.64 -12.34 -1.02
C ARG A 83 8.86 -13.54 -1.60
N ARG A 84 7.98 -14.17 -0.82
CA ARG A 84 7.08 -15.23 -1.30
C ARG A 84 5.82 -14.69 -1.98
N GLY A 85 5.63 -13.37 -1.99
CA GLY A 85 4.42 -12.72 -2.50
C GLY A 85 3.21 -12.95 -1.60
N GLU A 86 3.43 -13.07 -0.28
CA GLU A 86 2.36 -13.15 0.71
C GLU A 86 2.00 -11.74 1.25
N PRO A 87 0.72 -11.45 1.51
CA PRO A 87 0.34 -10.20 2.15
C PRO A 87 0.87 -10.14 3.59
N VAL A 88 1.22 -8.94 4.03
CA VAL A 88 1.72 -8.69 5.39
C VAL A 88 0.79 -7.69 6.07
N VAL A 89 0.39 -7.98 7.31
CA VAL A 89 -0.36 -7.02 8.14
C VAL A 89 0.53 -6.58 9.29
N VAL A 90 0.77 -5.28 9.37
CA VAL A 90 1.40 -4.65 10.53
C VAL A 90 0.28 -4.09 11.40
N GLY A 91 0.04 -4.75 12.52
CA GLY A 91 -1.00 -4.35 13.46
C GLY A 91 -0.53 -3.21 14.34
N SER A 92 -1.32 -2.12 14.41
CA SER A 92 -1.01 -0.86 15.11
C SER A 92 0.33 -0.24 14.69
N LEU A 93 0.27 0.86 13.94
CA LEU A 93 1.44 1.65 13.55
C LEU A 93 2.35 1.95 14.75
N ASP A 94 3.67 1.96 14.54
CA ASP A 94 4.63 2.26 15.61
C ASP A 94 4.53 3.72 16.08
N ARG A 95 4.05 4.61 15.21
CA ARG A 95 3.61 5.97 15.52
C ARG A 95 2.14 6.12 15.13
N GLU A 96 1.32 6.58 16.07
CA GLU A 96 -0.06 6.98 15.76
C GLU A 96 -0.06 8.27 14.93
N PHE A 97 -1.04 8.40 14.04
CA PHE A 97 -1.25 9.65 13.32
C PHE A 97 -1.48 10.81 14.29
N GLU A 98 -0.73 11.90 14.09
CA GLU A 98 -0.86 13.11 14.91
C GLU A 98 -2.00 14.01 14.41
N LEU A 99 -2.34 13.93 13.12
CA LEU A 99 -3.41 14.70 12.53
C LEU A 99 -4.77 14.00 12.60
N PRO A 100 -5.89 14.77 12.58
CA PRO A 100 -7.22 14.20 12.55
C PRO A 100 -7.57 13.64 11.16
N TRP A 101 -7.27 12.37 10.90
CA TRP A 101 -7.67 11.62 9.69
C TRP A 101 -9.15 11.22 9.64
N GLY A 102 -9.98 11.80 10.50
CA GLY A 102 -11.42 11.59 10.54
C GLY A 102 -12.20 12.70 9.83
N PRO A 103 -13.54 12.65 9.87
CA PRO A 103 -14.40 13.68 9.29
C PRO A 103 -14.01 15.11 9.70
N HIS A 104 -13.70 15.33 10.96
CA HIS A 104 -13.43 16.68 11.48
C HIS A 104 -12.24 17.37 10.80
N GLY A 105 -11.13 16.64 10.59
CA GLY A 105 -9.93 17.23 10.00
C GLY A 105 -10.10 17.63 8.54
N PHE A 106 -10.82 16.81 7.75
CA PHE A 106 -11.03 17.12 6.34
C PHE A 106 -12.12 18.17 6.09
N LEU A 107 -13.12 18.26 6.97
CA LEU A 107 -14.29 19.12 6.75
C LEU A 107 -13.95 20.61 6.75
N GLU A 108 -13.02 21.04 7.60
CA GLU A 108 -12.65 22.45 7.73
C GLU A 108 -12.07 23.01 6.43
N ARG A 109 -11.17 22.26 5.78
CA ARG A 109 -10.46 22.70 4.58
C ARG A 109 -11.12 22.24 3.27
N PHE A 110 -11.75 21.07 3.25
CA PHE A 110 -12.21 20.40 2.03
C PHE A 110 -13.72 20.15 2.00
N GLY A 111 -14.48 20.54 3.02
CA GLY A 111 -15.91 20.21 3.13
C GLY A 111 -16.78 20.69 1.97
N ALA A 112 -16.46 21.85 1.38
CA ALA A 112 -17.18 22.42 0.25
C ALA A 112 -16.79 21.82 -1.12
N GLU A 113 -15.72 21.03 -1.19
CA GLU A 113 -15.23 20.45 -2.44
C GLU A 113 -16.24 19.44 -3.00
N GLN A 114 -16.61 19.59 -4.27
CA GLN A 114 -17.35 18.57 -5.00
C GLN A 114 -16.44 17.40 -5.31
N VAL A 115 -16.87 16.18 -4.97
CA VAL A 115 -16.05 14.98 -5.11
C VAL A 115 -16.80 13.89 -5.85
N ASN A 116 -16.05 13.09 -6.60
CA ASN A 116 -16.59 11.96 -7.34
C ASN A 116 -16.75 10.75 -6.42
N MET A 117 -18.00 10.39 -6.13
CA MET A 117 -18.35 9.24 -5.31
C MET A 117 -18.98 8.14 -6.18
N ILE A 118 -19.09 6.94 -5.62
CA ILE A 118 -19.79 5.82 -6.23
C ILE A 118 -20.82 5.31 -5.21
N ASP A 119 -22.07 5.12 -5.63
CA ASP A 119 -23.03 4.35 -4.83
C ASP A 119 -22.72 2.86 -5.00
N CYS A 120 -22.26 2.22 -3.93
CA CYS A 120 -21.88 0.81 -3.91
C CYS A 120 -23.03 -0.15 -4.26
N ARG A 121 -24.29 0.32 -4.24
CA ARG A 121 -25.46 -0.53 -4.50
C ARG A 121 -25.65 -0.85 -5.99
N ASP A 122 -25.41 0.12 -6.85
CA ASP A 122 -25.59 0.00 -8.30
C ASP A 122 -24.33 0.37 -9.09
N GLY A 123 -23.32 0.91 -8.42
CA GLY A 123 -22.07 1.37 -9.02
C GLY A 123 -22.20 2.67 -9.81
N LYS A 124 -23.30 3.41 -9.68
CA LYS A 124 -23.46 4.71 -10.34
C LYS A 124 -22.56 5.76 -9.70
N SER A 125 -21.93 6.57 -10.56
CA SER A 125 -21.14 7.72 -10.14
C SER A 125 -22.03 8.84 -9.62
N VAL A 126 -21.62 9.45 -8.52
CA VAL A 126 -22.31 10.54 -7.82
C VAL A 126 -21.32 11.71 -7.69
N HIS A 127 -21.48 12.74 -8.51
CA HIS A 127 -20.54 13.86 -8.63
C HIS A 127 -21.11 15.21 -8.16
N TRP A 128 -22.41 15.28 -7.85
CA TRP A 128 -23.10 16.49 -7.42
C TRP A 128 -23.06 16.71 -5.89
N LEU A 129 -22.34 15.87 -5.15
CA LEU A 129 -22.22 15.96 -3.70
C LEU A 129 -20.85 16.49 -3.30
N THR A 130 -20.84 17.22 -2.19
CA THR A 130 -19.59 17.69 -1.58
C THR A 130 -19.03 16.69 -0.58
N LEU A 131 -17.75 16.84 -0.22
CA LEU A 131 -17.13 16.07 0.84
C LEU A 131 -17.89 16.19 2.18
N ALA A 132 -18.47 17.35 2.47
CA ALA A 132 -19.31 17.53 3.65
C ALA A 132 -20.58 16.67 3.63
N HIS A 133 -21.22 16.52 2.48
CA HIS A 133 -22.38 15.63 2.34
C HIS A 133 -22.02 14.17 2.61
N PHE A 134 -20.83 13.73 2.18
CA PHE A 134 -20.31 12.41 2.50
C PHE A 134 -20.11 12.25 4.00
N PHE A 135 -19.36 13.16 4.62
CA PHE A 135 -18.99 13.05 6.02
C PHE A 135 -20.16 13.24 7.00
N ALA A 136 -21.22 13.97 6.62
CA ALA A 136 -22.46 14.01 7.40
C ALA A 136 -23.00 12.58 7.64
N GLY A 137 -23.03 11.76 6.58
CA GLY A 137 -23.49 10.37 6.60
C GLY A 137 -22.51 9.34 7.18
N TYR A 138 -21.31 9.76 7.58
CA TYR A 138 -20.21 8.88 7.98
C TYR A 138 -20.51 8.14 9.28
N THR A 139 -20.90 8.86 10.34
CA THR A 139 -21.30 8.27 11.64
C THR A 139 -22.80 8.07 11.77
N LYS A 140 -23.60 8.85 11.05
CA LYS A 140 -25.08 8.89 11.18
C LYS A 140 -25.75 8.43 9.89
N PRO A 141 -26.05 7.12 9.71
CA PRO A 141 -26.64 6.60 8.47
C PRO A 141 -27.92 7.32 8.03
N TRP A 142 -28.72 7.85 8.95
CA TRP A 142 -29.95 8.61 8.66
C TRP A 142 -29.71 10.03 8.14
N THR A 143 -28.46 10.47 7.99
CA THR A 143 -28.11 11.74 7.35
C THR A 143 -27.50 11.54 5.97
N ARG A 144 -27.24 10.28 5.56
CA ARG A 144 -26.76 9.96 4.22
C ARG A 144 -27.71 10.52 3.16
N ALA A 145 -27.12 11.10 2.12
CA ALA A 145 -27.82 11.61 0.95
C ALA A 145 -28.71 10.53 0.31
N LYS A 146 -29.83 10.95 -0.26
CA LYS A 146 -30.78 10.07 -0.96
C LYS A 146 -30.46 10.09 -2.45
N CYS A 147 -30.60 8.93 -3.08
CA CYS A 147 -30.60 8.83 -4.53
C CYS A 147 -31.84 9.60 -5.06
N PRO A 148 -31.69 10.50 -6.05
CA PRO A 148 -32.82 11.24 -6.61
C PRO A 148 -33.91 10.32 -7.18
N ASP A 149 -33.50 9.25 -7.87
CA ASP A 149 -34.45 8.34 -8.55
C ASP A 149 -35.23 7.44 -7.58
N THR A 150 -34.57 6.91 -6.54
CA THR A 150 -35.16 5.89 -5.66
C THR A 150 -35.59 6.41 -4.30
N PHE A 151 -35.18 7.62 -3.94
CA PHE A 151 -35.33 8.23 -2.61
C PHE A 151 -34.73 7.41 -1.45
N ARG A 152 -33.99 6.33 -1.74
CA ARG A 152 -33.28 5.51 -0.77
C ARG A 152 -31.93 6.13 -0.45
N ARG A 153 -31.49 6.01 0.80
CA ARG A 153 -30.17 6.48 1.23
C ARG A 153 -29.06 5.73 0.51
N MET A 154 -28.11 6.49 -0.02
CA MET A 154 -26.99 5.95 -0.81
C MET A 154 -25.94 5.29 0.08
N MET A 155 -25.27 4.28 -0.46
CA MET A 155 -24.10 3.65 0.15
C MET A 155 -22.86 4.17 -0.57
N LEU A 156 -22.38 5.34 -0.16
CA LEU A 156 -21.34 6.02 -0.91
C LEU A 156 -19.94 5.53 -0.53
N LYS A 157 -19.07 5.46 -1.53
CA LYS A 157 -17.62 5.45 -1.40
C LYS A 157 -16.99 6.58 -2.20
N LEU A 158 -15.91 7.13 -1.66
CA LEU A 158 -14.99 8.04 -2.33
C LEU A 158 -13.72 7.23 -2.63
N LYS A 159 -13.38 7.12 -3.92
CA LYS A 159 -12.22 6.37 -4.41
C LYS A 159 -11.23 7.38 -4.99
N ASP A 160 -9.93 7.13 -4.81
CA ASP A 160 -8.85 7.87 -5.47
C ASP A 160 -8.89 9.39 -5.21
N TRP A 161 -9.24 9.81 -3.99
CA TRP A 161 -9.20 11.23 -3.59
C TRP A 161 -7.87 11.55 -2.89
N PRO A 162 -7.19 12.66 -3.24
CA PRO A 162 -7.56 13.64 -4.25
C PRO A 162 -7.31 13.17 -5.69
N PRO A 163 -8.23 13.49 -6.63
CA PRO A 163 -8.06 13.08 -8.03
C PRO A 163 -7.05 14.00 -8.72
N ASN A 164 -6.20 13.44 -9.59
CA ASN A 164 -5.32 14.19 -10.51
C ASN A 164 -4.41 15.24 -9.86
N THR A 165 -4.11 15.12 -8.57
CA THR A 165 -3.18 16.00 -7.85
C THR A 165 -2.37 15.14 -6.90
N ASP A 166 -1.06 15.40 -6.77
CA ASP A 166 -0.27 14.74 -5.74
C ASP A 166 -0.85 15.08 -4.37
N PHE A 167 -1.02 14.06 -3.53
CA PHE A 167 -1.49 14.22 -2.17
C PHE A 167 -0.60 15.20 -1.39
N ARG A 168 0.71 15.18 -1.64
CA ARG A 168 1.68 16.10 -1.02
C ARG A 168 1.42 17.55 -1.38
N ASP A 169 1.02 17.83 -2.63
CA ASP A 169 0.75 19.21 -3.06
C ASP A 169 -0.57 19.71 -2.48
N LYS A 170 -1.58 18.84 -2.38
CA LYS A 170 -2.89 19.22 -1.87
C LYS A 170 -2.93 19.27 -0.34
N MET A 171 -2.31 18.32 0.34
CA MET A 171 -2.36 18.10 1.79
C MET A 171 -0.98 17.75 2.33
N PRO A 172 0.00 18.68 2.27
CA PRO A 172 1.38 18.41 2.66
C PRO A 172 1.50 17.94 4.11
N GLU A 173 0.72 18.52 5.02
CA GLU A 173 0.73 18.17 6.44
C GLU A 173 0.25 16.72 6.69
N TYR A 174 -0.78 16.27 5.96
CA TYR A 174 -1.25 14.89 6.02
C TYR A 174 -0.30 13.94 5.28
N PHE A 175 0.39 14.41 4.24
CA PHE A 175 1.41 13.62 3.58
C PHE A 175 2.55 13.29 4.54
N ASP A 176 3.09 14.31 5.23
CA ASP A 176 4.20 14.13 6.16
C ASP A 176 3.80 13.22 7.34
N ASP A 177 2.61 13.43 7.94
CA ASP A 177 2.08 12.57 9.00
C ASP A 177 1.90 11.11 8.54
N LEU A 178 1.51 10.90 7.27
CA LEU A 178 1.47 9.55 6.67
C LEU A 178 2.85 8.93 6.55
N MET A 179 3.79 9.63 5.92
CA MET A 179 5.13 9.11 5.66
C MET A 179 5.83 8.73 6.97
N GLU A 180 5.70 9.56 8.01
CA GLU A 180 6.29 9.28 9.32
C GLU A 180 5.65 8.08 10.04
N ALA A 181 4.37 7.77 9.79
CA ALA A 181 3.66 6.66 10.41
C ALA A 181 3.79 5.33 9.63
N LEU A 182 4.19 5.37 8.35
CA LEU A 182 4.27 4.18 7.50
C LEU A 182 5.36 3.19 7.97
N PRO A 183 5.02 1.90 8.16
CA PRO A 183 6.01 0.89 8.44
C PRO A 183 6.84 0.58 7.20
N PHE A 184 8.01 -0.02 7.42
CA PHE A 184 8.94 -0.43 6.37
C PHE A 184 9.35 0.71 5.41
N PRO A 185 9.88 1.84 5.91
CA PRO A 185 10.21 3.02 5.12
C PRO A 185 11.18 2.72 3.96
N GLN A 186 12.06 1.72 4.11
CA GLN A 186 12.92 1.28 3.01
C GLN A 186 12.17 0.76 1.78
N TYR A 187 10.92 0.29 1.92
CA TYR A 187 10.03 -0.07 0.82
C TYR A 187 9.01 1.03 0.51
N THR A 188 8.41 1.63 1.54
CA THR A 188 7.26 2.52 1.37
C THR A 188 7.63 3.97 1.10
N HIS A 189 8.79 4.44 1.56
CA HIS A 189 9.19 5.83 1.33
C HIS A 189 9.65 6.05 -0.11
N ARG A 190 9.43 7.27 -0.64
CA ARG A 190 9.86 7.63 -2.01
C ARG A 190 11.38 7.54 -2.18
N ASP A 191 12.13 7.79 -1.13
CA ASP A 191 13.60 7.66 -1.07
C ASP A 191 14.08 6.33 -0.46
N GLY A 192 13.14 5.43 -0.13
CA GLY A 192 13.41 4.14 0.48
C GLY A 192 14.31 3.28 -0.40
N VAL A 193 15.36 2.69 0.18
CA VAL A 193 16.42 2.01 -0.58
C VAL A 193 15.96 0.79 -1.39
N LEU A 194 14.83 0.19 -1.03
CA LEU A 194 14.17 -0.93 -1.72
C LEU A 194 12.90 -0.50 -2.47
N ASN A 195 12.63 0.81 -2.58
CA ASN A 195 11.58 1.33 -3.44
C ASN A 195 12.21 1.72 -4.79
N LEU A 196 11.92 0.96 -5.85
CA LEU A 196 12.48 1.22 -7.18
C LEU A 196 12.03 2.57 -7.75
N ALA A 197 10.91 3.11 -7.26
CA ALA A 197 10.42 4.44 -7.65
C ALA A 197 11.41 5.56 -7.31
N ARG A 198 12.32 5.36 -6.34
CA ARG A 198 13.35 6.34 -5.97
C ARG A 198 14.28 6.73 -7.11
N HIS A 199 14.44 5.83 -8.09
CA HIS A 199 15.36 6.01 -9.20
C HIS A 199 14.68 6.63 -10.42
N PHE A 200 13.40 6.98 -10.30
CA PHE A 200 12.67 7.61 -11.39
C PHE A 200 13.25 9.00 -11.69
N PRO A 201 13.50 9.37 -12.96
CA PRO A 201 14.15 10.63 -13.30
C PRO A 201 13.29 11.84 -12.88
N PRO A 202 13.89 12.89 -12.29
CA PRO A 202 13.17 14.09 -11.91
C PRO A 202 12.66 14.89 -13.13
N ASP A 203 13.32 14.75 -14.28
CA ASP A 203 12.96 15.46 -15.53
C ASP A 203 11.83 14.77 -16.31
N CYS A 204 11.33 13.64 -15.81
CA CYS A 204 10.21 12.91 -16.40
C CYS A 204 8.92 13.17 -15.62
N VAL A 205 7.76 12.98 -16.26
CA VAL A 205 6.49 12.94 -15.54
C VAL A 205 6.50 11.72 -14.61
N PRO A 206 6.41 11.89 -13.28
CA PRO A 206 6.48 10.78 -12.36
C PRO A 206 5.25 9.87 -12.48
N PRO A 207 5.38 8.56 -12.21
CA PRO A 207 4.24 7.67 -12.15
C PRO A 207 3.32 8.04 -10.98
N ASP A 208 2.02 7.77 -11.10
CA ASP A 208 1.02 8.09 -10.06
C ASP A 208 1.08 7.06 -8.92
N LEU A 209 2.17 7.09 -8.15
CA LEU A 209 2.42 6.25 -6.96
C LEU A 209 2.09 6.99 -5.65
N GLY A 210 1.63 8.24 -5.74
CA GLY A 210 1.33 9.06 -4.57
C GLY A 210 0.15 8.50 -3.77
N PRO A 211 0.06 8.83 -2.47
CA PRO A 211 -0.97 8.24 -1.63
C PRO A 211 -2.37 8.68 -2.06
N LYS A 212 -3.33 7.76 -1.97
CA LYS A 212 -4.74 7.97 -2.32
C LYS A 212 -5.64 7.59 -1.16
N MET A 213 -6.73 8.32 -0.99
CA MET A 213 -7.74 8.00 0.02
C MET A 213 -8.90 7.19 -0.54
N TYR A 214 -9.31 6.21 0.27
CA TYR A 214 -10.41 5.29 0.02
C TYR A 214 -11.38 5.35 1.19
N ASN A 215 -12.34 6.26 1.09
CA ASN A 215 -13.32 6.50 2.13
C ASN A 215 -14.61 5.79 1.75
N GLY A 216 -15.25 5.11 2.69
CA GLY A 216 -16.51 4.44 2.40
C GLY A 216 -17.37 4.32 3.62
N PHE A 217 -18.67 4.39 3.42
CA PHE A 217 -19.61 3.96 4.45
C PHE A 217 -19.39 2.49 4.79
N GLY A 218 -19.87 2.07 5.96
CA GLY A 218 -19.91 0.66 6.33
C GLY A 218 -21.31 0.19 6.68
N GLN A 219 -21.46 -1.13 6.69
CA GLN A 219 -22.70 -1.80 7.04
C GLN A 219 -22.41 -3.13 7.77
N LYS A 220 -22.94 -3.27 8.99
CA LYS A 220 -22.73 -4.45 9.85
C LYS A 220 -23.28 -5.73 9.22
N HIS A 221 -24.53 -5.70 8.75
CA HIS A 221 -25.15 -6.85 8.11
C HIS A 221 -24.71 -6.96 6.65
N ALA A 222 -24.48 -8.20 6.18
CA ALA A 222 -24.36 -8.45 4.75
C ALA A 222 -25.64 -7.91 4.10
N TRP A 223 -25.49 -7.07 3.09
CA TRP A 223 -26.62 -6.37 2.52
C TRP A 223 -27.59 -7.39 1.92
N ARG A 224 -28.89 -7.36 2.27
CA ARG A 224 -29.99 -8.14 1.62
C ARG A 224 -30.28 -7.62 0.18
N GLY A 225 -29.22 -7.20 -0.51
CA GLY A 225 -29.22 -6.68 -1.86
C GLY A 225 -27.82 -6.73 -2.48
N MET A 226 -26.90 -7.53 -1.93
CA MET A 226 -26.04 -8.36 -2.79
C MET A 226 -26.98 -9.36 -3.48
N ASP A 227 -27.87 -8.81 -4.32
CA ASP A 227 -28.67 -9.62 -5.20
C ASP A 227 -27.65 -10.25 -6.15
N PRO A 228 -27.63 -11.59 -6.30
CA PRO A 228 -26.85 -12.22 -7.34
C PRO A 228 -27.10 -11.61 -8.73
N ALA A 229 -28.26 -10.96 -8.95
CA ALA A 229 -28.60 -10.20 -10.15
C ALA A 229 -27.95 -8.81 -10.24
N VAL A 230 -27.36 -8.27 -9.17
CA VAL A 230 -26.62 -7.00 -9.19
C VAL A 230 -25.15 -7.32 -9.02
N ALA A 231 -24.38 -7.18 -10.11
CA ALA A 231 -22.97 -7.57 -10.19
C ALA A 231 -22.07 -7.01 -9.05
N LYS A 232 -22.46 -5.90 -8.41
CA LYS A 232 -21.62 -5.15 -7.45
C LYS A 232 -22.12 -5.33 -6.02
N GLY A 233 -21.33 -6.01 -5.20
CA GLY A 233 -21.67 -6.30 -3.80
C GLY A 233 -20.72 -5.72 -2.75
N GLY A 234 -19.46 -5.45 -3.12
CA GLY A 234 -18.42 -4.99 -2.22
C GLY A 234 -18.32 -3.46 -2.10
N HIS A 235 -17.58 -2.99 -1.09
CA HIS A 235 -17.12 -1.60 -1.11
C HIS A 235 -15.99 -1.48 -2.13
N THR A 236 -15.06 -2.43 -2.09
CA THR A 236 -14.08 -2.68 -3.15
C THR A 236 -14.31 -4.09 -3.67
N ASN A 237 -14.67 -4.19 -4.95
CA ASN A 237 -14.82 -5.47 -5.63
C ASN A 237 -13.45 -6.13 -5.84
N LEU A 238 -13.46 -7.39 -6.25
CA LEU A 238 -12.23 -8.13 -6.53
C LEU A 238 -11.49 -7.47 -7.69
N HIS A 239 -10.22 -7.11 -7.45
CA HIS A 239 -9.32 -6.51 -8.42
C HIS A 239 -7.86 -6.80 -8.05
N CYS A 240 -6.94 -6.42 -8.93
CA CYS A 240 -5.50 -6.48 -8.70
C CYS A 240 -4.88 -5.12 -9.01
N ASP A 241 -3.84 -4.76 -8.26
CA ASP A 241 -3.04 -3.56 -8.53
C ASP A 241 -1.78 -3.91 -9.31
N VAL A 242 -1.32 -2.97 -10.14
CA VAL A 242 -0.12 -3.13 -11.00
C VAL A 242 1.16 -3.11 -10.17
N SER A 243 1.16 -2.32 -9.10
CA SER A 243 2.26 -2.09 -8.16
C SER A 243 2.00 -2.77 -6.83
N ASP A 244 3.01 -2.79 -5.97
CA ASP A 244 2.80 -3.10 -4.57
C ASP A 244 2.05 -1.94 -3.89
N ALA A 245 1.29 -2.26 -2.85
CA ALA A 245 0.53 -1.26 -2.11
C ALA A 245 0.60 -1.50 -0.60
N VAL A 246 0.55 -0.43 0.17
CA VAL A 246 0.24 -0.46 1.61
C VAL A 246 -1.04 0.32 1.86
N ASN A 247 -2.02 -0.30 2.52
CA ASN A 247 -3.30 0.31 2.90
C ASN A 247 -3.38 0.47 4.42
N VAL A 248 -3.52 1.70 4.89
CA VAL A 248 -3.61 2.04 6.31
C VAL A 248 -5.03 2.46 6.67
N MET A 249 -5.59 1.84 7.73
CA MET A 249 -6.88 2.24 8.28
C MET A 249 -6.72 3.46 9.21
N ALA A 250 -6.86 4.66 8.66
CA ALA A 250 -6.62 5.91 9.37
C ALA A 250 -7.75 6.32 10.31
N SER A 251 -9.01 6.11 9.91
CA SER A 251 -10.16 6.40 10.77
C SER A 251 -11.31 5.43 10.58
N LEU A 252 -12.08 5.23 11.64
CA LEU A 252 -13.30 4.43 11.67
C LEU A 252 -14.40 5.24 12.34
N ALA A 253 -15.62 5.15 11.83
CA ALA A 253 -16.78 5.67 12.54
C ALA A 253 -16.99 4.86 13.82
N ASP A 254 -16.87 5.51 14.97
CA ASP A 254 -17.16 4.92 16.29
C ASP A 254 -18.59 4.41 16.32
N ALA A 255 -18.76 3.10 16.25
CA ALA A 255 -20.05 2.46 16.44
C ALA A 255 -20.26 2.21 17.93
N GLU A 256 -20.41 3.26 18.73
CA GLU A 256 -20.58 3.25 20.20
C GLU A 256 -19.68 2.23 20.91
N LEU A 257 -18.72 2.76 21.67
CA LEU A 257 -17.78 2.05 22.56
C LEU A 257 -18.50 1.32 23.72
N GLY A 258 -19.58 0.58 23.46
CA GLY A 258 -20.13 -0.43 24.34
C GLY A 258 -19.22 -1.64 24.27
N SER A 259 -18.29 -1.70 25.23
CA SER A 259 -17.58 -2.86 25.78
C SER A 259 -17.82 -4.18 25.04
N LEU A 260 -16.77 -4.78 24.50
CA LEU A 260 -16.53 -6.23 24.63
C LEU A 260 -15.12 -6.56 24.13
N SER A 261 -14.32 -7.09 25.05
CA SER A 261 -13.02 -7.73 24.81
C SER A 261 -13.12 -8.77 23.69
N CYS A 262 -12.18 -8.69 22.74
CA CYS A 262 -11.95 -9.73 21.75
C CYS A 262 -11.23 -10.90 22.43
N GLN A 263 -12.00 -11.88 22.93
CA GLN A 263 -11.45 -13.18 23.28
C GLN A 263 -11.25 -14.01 22.01
N HIS A 264 -10.05 -14.56 21.90
CA HIS A 264 -9.58 -15.46 20.86
C HIS A 264 -10.58 -16.59 20.57
N GLY A 265 -10.90 -16.78 19.31
CA GLY A 265 -11.66 -17.91 18.79
C GLY A 265 -11.67 -17.83 17.28
N ALA A 266 -11.34 -18.94 16.63
CA ALA A 266 -11.26 -19.12 15.18
C ALA A 266 -12.39 -18.38 14.44
N VAL A 267 -12.10 -17.90 13.22
CA VAL A 267 -12.98 -17.15 12.30
C VAL A 267 -14.35 -17.83 12.11
N GLY A 268 -15.22 -17.65 13.09
CA GLY A 268 -16.38 -18.48 13.41
C GLY A 268 -17.23 -17.75 14.44
N GLY A 269 -17.63 -16.53 14.07
CA GLY A 269 -18.34 -15.60 14.95
C GLY A 269 -18.30 -14.19 14.36
N ILE A 270 -18.89 -14.00 13.18
CA ILE A 270 -18.95 -12.71 12.46
C ILE A 270 -19.62 -11.60 13.30
N PHE A 271 -20.29 -11.95 14.40
CA PHE A 271 -21.12 -11.06 15.21
C PHE A 271 -20.40 -10.14 16.23
N ARG A 272 -19.08 -10.24 16.42
CA ARG A 272 -18.35 -9.40 17.42
C ARG A 272 -17.40 -8.35 16.84
N TRP A 273 -17.23 -8.27 15.52
CA TRP A 273 -16.32 -7.30 14.91
C TRP A 273 -17.03 -5.96 14.70
N ARG A 274 -16.87 -5.02 15.65
CA ARG A 274 -17.25 -3.60 15.49
C ARG A 274 -16.02 -2.78 15.10
N GLY A 275 -16.20 -1.77 14.25
CA GLY A 275 -15.13 -0.83 13.90
C GLY A 275 -14.01 -1.43 13.05
N CYS A 276 -14.31 -1.99 11.88
CA CYS A 276 -13.29 -2.58 11.01
C CYS A 276 -13.73 -2.75 9.54
N ALA A 277 -12.80 -3.20 8.71
CA ALA A 277 -13.05 -3.75 7.37
C ALA A 277 -12.60 -5.21 7.27
N ILE A 278 -13.29 -6.01 6.47
CA ILE A 278 -12.90 -7.38 6.13
C ILE A 278 -12.17 -7.36 4.79
N TRP A 279 -11.04 -8.05 4.75
CA TRP A 279 -10.24 -8.28 3.54
C TRP A 279 -10.31 -9.75 3.14
N ASP A 280 -10.37 -9.99 1.84
CA ASP A 280 -9.97 -11.26 1.24
C ASP A 280 -8.85 -10.95 0.24
N ILE A 281 -7.69 -11.62 0.38
CA ILE A 281 -6.54 -11.51 -0.54
C ILE A 281 -6.19 -12.90 -1.05
N TYR A 282 -5.88 -13.04 -2.33
CA TYR A 282 -5.50 -14.29 -2.98
C TYR A 282 -4.09 -14.21 -3.54
N ARG A 283 -3.48 -15.38 -3.75
CA ARG A 283 -2.15 -15.45 -4.37
C ARG A 283 -2.23 -15.03 -5.82
N TRP A 284 -1.18 -14.35 -6.29
CA TRP A 284 -0.98 -14.05 -7.71
C TRP A 284 -1.16 -15.29 -8.60
N GLN A 285 -0.61 -16.43 -8.17
CA GLN A 285 -0.64 -17.69 -8.91
C GLN A 285 -2.05 -18.28 -9.06
N ASP A 286 -2.99 -17.90 -8.20
CA ASP A 286 -4.36 -18.39 -8.22
C ASP A 286 -5.27 -17.56 -9.15
N THR A 287 -4.75 -16.49 -9.78
CA THR A 287 -5.53 -15.54 -10.60
C THR A 287 -6.29 -16.23 -11.74
N GLU A 288 -5.65 -17.16 -12.45
CA GLU A 288 -6.29 -17.89 -13.56
C GLU A 288 -7.46 -18.75 -13.08
N ALA A 289 -7.31 -19.46 -11.97
CA ALA A 289 -8.39 -20.26 -11.38
C ALA A 289 -9.56 -19.37 -10.89
N ILE A 290 -9.26 -18.19 -10.37
CA ILE A 290 -10.26 -17.18 -10.01
C ILE A 290 -10.99 -16.69 -11.26
N LEU A 291 -10.29 -16.37 -12.36
CA LEU A 291 -10.92 -15.96 -13.62
C LEU A 291 -11.87 -17.03 -14.16
N GLN A 292 -11.48 -18.31 -14.10
CA GLN A 292 -12.34 -19.42 -14.52
C GLN A 292 -13.63 -19.50 -13.69
N LEU A 293 -13.54 -19.29 -12.36
CA LEU A 293 -14.73 -19.17 -11.51
C LEU A 293 -15.60 -17.98 -11.94
N LEU A 294 -15.01 -16.80 -12.15
CA LEU A 294 -15.76 -15.60 -12.51
C LEU A 294 -16.48 -15.76 -13.85
N HIS A 295 -15.85 -16.37 -14.86
CA HIS A 295 -16.51 -16.69 -16.12
C HIS A 295 -17.64 -17.70 -15.98
N ALA A 296 -17.50 -18.71 -15.11
CA ALA A 296 -18.59 -19.65 -14.82
C ALA A 296 -19.78 -18.94 -14.17
N VAL A 297 -19.51 -18.10 -13.16
CA VAL A 297 -20.52 -17.31 -12.46
C VAL A 297 -21.19 -16.30 -13.38
N ALA A 298 -20.45 -15.68 -14.29
CA ALA A 298 -20.97 -14.75 -15.27
C ALA A 298 -21.99 -15.42 -16.21
N ARG A 299 -21.68 -16.63 -16.71
CA ARG A 299 -22.62 -17.42 -17.52
C ARG A 299 -23.86 -17.84 -16.75
N GLU A 300 -23.71 -18.22 -15.49
CA GLU A 300 -24.84 -18.62 -14.62
C GLU A 300 -25.78 -17.45 -14.29
N ARG A 301 -25.26 -16.22 -14.28
CA ARG A 301 -25.98 -15.01 -13.89
C ARG A 301 -26.33 -14.09 -15.06
N ASP A 302 -26.03 -14.51 -16.29
CA ASP A 302 -26.21 -13.72 -17.51
C ASP A 302 -25.54 -12.33 -17.42
N VAL A 303 -24.31 -12.30 -16.89
CA VAL A 303 -23.49 -11.09 -16.80
C VAL A 303 -22.51 -11.07 -17.96
N GLU A 304 -22.56 -10.01 -18.77
CA GLU A 304 -21.62 -9.80 -19.86
C GLU A 304 -20.22 -9.45 -19.32
N ILE A 305 -19.19 -10.14 -19.83
CA ILE A 305 -17.78 -9.82 -19.61
C ILE A 305 -17.22 -9.34 -20.94
N THR A 306 -16.85 -8.06 -21.00
CA THR A 306 -16.30 -7.44 -22.22
C THR A 306 -14.80 -7.57 -22.31
N SER A 307 -14.08 -7.68 -21.19
CA SER A 307 -12.64 -7.86 -21.17
C SER A 307 -12.21 -8.88 -20.11
N ASN A 308 -11.58 -8.44 -19.01
CA ASN A 308 -11.17 -9.27 -17.90
C ASN A 308 -11.98 -8.87 -16.65
N PRO A 309 -12.72 -9.81 -16.03
CA PRO A 309 -13.66 -9.49 -14.95
C PRO A 309 -12.99 -9.02 -13.64
N ILE A 310 -11.69 -9.30 -13.44
CA ILE A 310 -10.89 -8.76 -12.33
C ILE A 310 -10.51 -7.31 -12.63
N HIS A 311 -10.03 -7.04 -13.85
CA HIS A 311 -9.63 -5.69 -14.30
C HIS A 311 -10.83 -4.74 -14.37
N ASP A 312 -11.97 -5.26 -14.82
CA ASP A 312 -13.25 -4.56 -14.88
C ASP A 312 -13.92 -4.44 -13.48
N GLN A 313 -13.31 -5.04 -12.45
CA GLN A 313 -13.78 -5.04 -11.05
C GLN A 313 -15.25 -5.47 -10.90
N LEU A 314 -15.68 -6.47 -11.67
CA LEU A 314 -17.10 -6.78 -11.84
C LEU A 314 -17.70 -7.49 -10.62
N PHE A 315 -16.94 -8.36 -9.96
CA PHE A 315 -17.48 -9.28 -8.97
C PHE A 315 -16.96 -9.02 -7.56
N TYR A 316 -17.78 -9.37 -6.57
CA TYR A 316 -17.37 -9.58 -5.19
C TYR A 316 -17.60 -11.03 -4.80
N LEU A 317 -16.57 -11.72 -4.31
CA LEU A 317 -16.66 -13.09 -3.84
C LEU A 317 -17.31 -13.13 -2.46
N ASP A 318 -18.62 -13.36 -2.41
CA ASP A 318 -19.35 -13.59 -1.16
C ASP A 318 -18.99 -14.94 -0.51
N ASP A 319 -19.71 -15.33 0.54
CA ASP A 319 -19.41 -16.59 1.23
C ASP A 319 -19.61 -17.83 0.36
N THR A 320 -20.66 -17.82 -0.47
CA THR A 320 -20.99 -18.89 -1.41
C THR A 320 -19.91 -19.02 -2.47
N LEU A 321 -19.50 -17.90 -3.09
CA LEU A 321 -18.46 -17.90 -4.11
C LEU A 321 -17.09 -18.25 -3.55
N ARG A 322 -16.73 -17.76 -2.36
CA ARG A 322 -15.48 -18.18 -1.69
C ARG A 322 -15.48 -19.67 -1.34
N LYS A 323 -16.62 -20.22 -0.91
CA LYS A 323 -16.75 -21.66 -0.67
C LYS A 323 -16.56 -22.44 -1.97
N ARG A 324 -17.22 -22.02 -3.06
CA ARG A 324 -17.05 -22.62 -4.39
C ARG A 324 -15.60 -22.55 -4.88
N LEU A 325 -14.94 -21.41 -4.72
CA LEU A 325 -13.53 -21.21 -5.07
C LEU A 325 -12.62 -22.23 -4.35
N ARG A 326 -12.85 -22.44 -3.04
CA ARG A 326 -12.11 -23.45 -2.27
C ARG A 326 -12.42 -24.87 -2.69
N ASP A 327 -13.70 -25.21 -2.82
CA ASP A 327 -14.13 -26.59 -2.98
C ASP A 327 -13.88 -27.12 -4.40
N GLN A 328 -14.09 -26.28 -5.43
CA GLN A 328 -14.00 -26.66 -6.84
C GLN A 328 -12.65 -26.32 -7.48
N TYR A 329 -12.12 -25.13 -7.19
CA TYR A 329 -10.89 -24.62 -7.82
C TYR A 329 -9.65 -24.78 -6.94
N LYS A 330 -9.81 -25.28 -5.70
CA LYS A 330 -8.74 -25.52 -4.73
C LYS A 330 -7.95 -24.25 -4.36
N VAL A 331 -8.53 -23.08 -4.57
CA VAL A 331 -7.92 -21.80 -4.23
C VAL A 331 -8.32 -21.37 -2.83
N ARG A 332 -7.32 -21.06 -2.00
CA ARG A 332 -7.49 -20.50 -0.65
C ARG A 332 -6.80 -19.15 -0.57
N GLY A 333 -7.52 -18.16 -0.04
CA GLY A 333 -7.00 -16.83 0.21
C GLY A 333 -6.87 -16.54 1.71
N TRP A 334 -6.26 -15.40 2.01
CA TRP A 334 -6.19 -14.81 3.33
C TRP A 334 -7.45 -13.99 3.60
N ARG A 335 -8.18 -14.33 4.67
CA ARG A 335 -9.32 -13.56 5.14
C ARG A 335 -9.07 -13.03 6.55
N PHE A 336 -9.05 -11.72 6.71
CA PHE A 336 -8.76 -11.09 8.00
C PHE A 336 -9.53 -9.78 8.19
N VAL A 337 -9.43 -9.23 9.40
CA VAL A 337 -10.06 -7.98 9.80
C VAL A 337 -8.99 -6.91 9.94
N GLN A 338 -9.15 -5.80 9.22
CA GLN A 338 -8.33 -4.60 9.36
C GLN A 338 -8.99 -3.66 10.38
N ARG A 339 -8.28 -3.40 11.48
CA ARG A 339 -8.65 -2.50 12.58
C ARG A 339 -8.02 -1.12 12.38
N ARG A 340 -8.41 -0.15 13.23
CA ARG A 340 -7.78 1.18 13.25
C ARG A 340 -6.27 1.05 13.44
N GLY A 341 -5.49 1.75 12.62
CA GLY A 341 -4.02 1.72 12.68
C GLY A 341 -3.37 0.49 12.08
N ASP A 342 -4.12 -0.47 11.54
CA ASP A 342 -3.51 -1.59 10.81
C ASP A 342 -3.06 -1.14 9.41
N ALA A 343 -1.82 -1.50 9.05
CA ALA A 343 -1.28 -1.36 7.70
C ALA A 343 -1.26 -2.72 7.00
N VAL A 344 -1.96 -2.82 5.87
CA VAL A 344 -2.08 -4.02 5.05
C VAL A 344 -1.20 -3.85 3.81
N PHE A 345 -0.18 -4.68 3.67
CA PHE A 345 0.68 -4.76 2.50
C PHE A 345 0.14 -5.78 1.51
N ILE A 346 -0.05 -5.36 0.26
CA ILE A 346 -0.59 -6.14 -0.83
C ILE A 346 0.49 -6.24 -1.92
N PRO A 347 1.02 -7.44 -2.20
CA PRO A 347 1.97 -7.64 -3.29
C PRO A 347 1.33 -7.33 -4.65
N ALA A 348 2.13 -6.81 -5.58
CA ALA A 348 1.69 -6.53 -6.95
C ALA A 348 0.97 -7.74 -7.56
N GLY A 349 -0.21 -7.46 -8.11
CA GLY A 349 -1.04 -8.43 -8.81
C GLY A 349 -1.90 -9.34 -7.95
N CYS A 350 -1.75 -9.38 -6.63
CA CYS A 350 -2.58 -10.23 -5.78
C CYS A 350 -4.06 -9.82 -5.86
N PRO A 351 -4.98 -10.72 -6.28
CA PRO A 351 -6.40 -10.41 -6.29
C PRO A 351 -6.91 -10.15 -4.88
N HIS A 352 -7.63 -9.05 -4.68
CA HIS A 352 -8.15 -8.70 -3.37
C HIS A 352 -9.45 -7.91 -3.42
N GLN A 353 -10.22 -7.99 -2.33
CA GLN A 353 -11.50 -7.32 -2.17
C GLN A 353 -11.70 -6.87 -0.71
N VAL A 354 -12.52 -5.82 -0.53
CA VAL A 354 -12.72 -5.20 0.78
C VAL A 354 -14.19 -4.95 1.06
N ARG A 355 -14.61 -5.30 2.28
CA ARG A 355 -15.92 -4.98 2.82
C ARG A 355 -15.83 -4.22 4.14
N ASN A 356 -16.32 -2.97 4.13
CA ASN A 356 -16.41 -2.16 5.33
C ASN A 356 -17.57 -2.61 6.23
N LEU A 357 -17.28 -2.94 7.49
CA LEU A 357 -18.33 -3.18 8.51
C LEU A 357 -18.73 -1.90 9.25
N SER A 358 -17.84 -0.92 9.28
CA SER A 358 -18.07 0.45 9.79
C SER A 358 -17.57 1.45 8.76
N SER A 359 -18.07 2.69 8.77
CA SER A 359 -17.54 3.69 7.85
C SER A 359 -16.05 3.89 8.12
N CYS A 360 -15.25 3.95 7.06
CA CYS A 360 -13.79 3.97 7.13
C CYS A 360 -13.23 5.15 6.33
N VAL A 361 -12.13 5.70 6.82
CA VAL A 361 -11.14 6.44 6.03
C VAL A 361 -9.90 5.56 5.96
N LYS A 362 -9.50 5.22 4.74
CA LYS A 362 -8.25 4.51 4.47
C LYS A 362 -7.39 5.39 3.60
N VAL A 363 -6.08 5.31 3.79
CA VAL A 363 -5.09 5.89 2.89
C VAL A 363 -4.20 4.77 2.41
N ALA A 364 -3.98 4.68 1.11
CA ALA A 364 -3.06 3.72 0.53
C ALA A 364 -1.93 4.44 -0.20
N LEU A 365 -0.76 3.82 -0.21
CA LEU A 365 0.42 4.29 -0.93
C LEU A 365 0.94 3.13 -1.78
N ASP A 366 1.22 3.44 -3.04
CA ASP A 366 1.81 2.48 -3.96
C ASP A 366 3.34 2.60 -3.95
N PHE A 367 4.01 1.46 -4.15
CA PHE A 367 5.46 1.40 -4.28
C PHE A 367 5.85 0.24 -5.20
N VAL A 368 7.11 0.16 -5.59
CA VAL A 368 7.61 -0.94 -6.44
C VAL A 368 8.80 -1.58 -5.76
N SER A 369 8.62 -2.81 -5.29
CA SER A 369 9.68 -3.58 -4.65
C SER A 369 10.46 -4.42 -5.69
N PRO A 370 11.78 -4.67 -5.47
CA PRO A 370 12.58 -5.55 -6.33
C PRO A 370 11.96 -6.94 -6.50
N GLU A 371 11.38 -7.49 -5.44
CA GLU A 371 10.79 -8.83 -5.40
C GLU A 371 9.62 -8.98 -6.38
N ASN A 372 8.80 -7.93 -6.52
CA ASN A 372 7.57 -7.97 -7.30
C ASN A 372 7.66 -7.21 -8.63
N ALA A 373 8.78 -6.54 -8.93
CA ALA A 373 8.97 -5.80 -10.18
C ALA A 373 8.66 -6.62 -11.45
N HIS A 374 8.98 -7.93 -11.45
CA HIS A 374 8.64 -8.82 -12.56
C HIS A 374 7.12 -8.96 -12.77
N ARG A 375 6.33 -8.95 -11.68
CA ARG A 375 4.85 -8.97 -11.74
C ARG A 375 4.32 -7.64 -12.25
N CYS A 376 4.90 -6.52 -11.81
CA CYS A 376 4.55 -5.20 -12.31
C CYS A 376 4.75 -5.09 -13.82
N VAL A 377 5.86 -5.61 -14.35
CA VAL A 377 6.11 -5.68 -15.81
C VAL A 377 5.06 -6.56 -16.50
N HIS A 378 4.81 -7.75 -15.97
CA HIS A 378 3.82 -8.68 -16.54
C HIS A 378 2.42 -8.05 -16.62
N LEU A 379 1.98 -7.41 -15.54
CA LEU A 379 0.69 -6.73 -15.46
C LEU A 379 0.60 -5.54 -16.40
N THR A 380 1.67 -4.72 -16.47
CA THR A 380 1.74 -3.61 -17.43
C THR A 380 1.58 -4.12 -18.86
N ASP A 381 2.20 -5.24 -19.21
CA ASP A 381 2.08 -5.88 -20.53
C ASP A 381 0.68 -6.50 -20.77
N GLU A 382 0.02 -6.99 -19.73
CA GLU A 382 -1.36 -7.48 -19.81
C GLU A 382 -2.34 -6.32 -20.04
N PHE A 383 -2.20 -5.24 -19.26
CA PHE A 383 -3.04 -4.06 -19.38
C PHE A 383 -2.89 -3.34 -20.71
N ALA A 384 -1.68 -3.30 -21.29
CA ALA A 384 -1.44 -2.74 -22.60
C ALA A 384 -2.19 -3.49 -23.73
N LYS A 385 -2.64 -4.73 -23.49
CA LYS A 385 -3.44 -5.53 -24.45
C LYS A 385 -4.94 -5.27 -24.32
N LEU A 386 -5.39 -4.54 -23.30
CA LEU A 386 -6.80 -4.22 -23.12
C LEU A 386 -7.30 -3.28 -24.24
N PRO A 387 -8.62 -3.28 -24.53
CA PRO A 387 -9.19 -2.44 -25.58
C PRO A 387 -8.80 -0.96 -25.41
N ARG A 388 -8.60 -0.26 -26.53
CA ARG A 388 -8.30 1.19 -26.51
C ARG A 388 -9.40 1.94 -25.76
N GLY A 389 -8.99 2.83 -24.85
CA GLY A 389 -9.90 3.58 -23.99
C GLY A 389 -10.33 2.84 -22.72
N HIS A 390 -9.87 1.60 -22.51
CA HIS A 390 -10.00 0.94 -21.21
C HIS A 390 -9.19 1.71 -20.15
N HIS A 391 -9.77 1.99 -19.00
CA HIS A 391 -9.19 2.85 -17.96
C HIS A 391 -7.85 2.38 -17.37
N LEU A 392 -7.52 1.09 -17.52
CA LEU A 392 -6.24 0.47 -17.14
C LEU A 392 -5.25 0.34 -18.31
N SER A 393 -5.65 0.58 -19.56
CA SER A 393 -4.79 0.37 -20.74
C SER A 393 -3.63 1.36 -20.85
N GLU A 394 -3.69 2.48 -20.12
CA GLU A 394 -2.62 3.46 -20.06
C GLU A 394 -1.52 3.01 -19.08
N ASP A 395 -0.25 3.08 -19.51
CA ASP A 395 0.90 2.81 -18.65
C ASP A 395 1.13 3.96 -17.65
N LYS A 396 0.40 3.88 -16.53
CA LYS A 396 0.49 4.85 -15.42
C LYS A 396 1.69 4.60 -14.50
N LEU A 397 2.25 3.38 -14.53
CA LEU A 397 3.31 2.96 -13.62
C LEU A 397 4.71 3.20 -14.19
N GLN A 398 4.87 3.10 -15.52
CA GLN A 398 6.14 3.29 -16.22
C GLN A 398 7.27 2.40 -15.66
N VAL A 399 6.92 1.18 -15.25
CA VAL A 399 7.83 0.26 -14.53
C VAL A 399 9.10 -0.08 -15.33
N LYS A 400 8.99 -0.19 -16.67
CA LYS A 400 10.15 -0.49 -17.53
C LYS A 400 11.16 0.65 -17.51
N THR A 401 10.69 1.90 -17.53
CA THR A 401 11.52 3.10 -17.38
C THR A 401 12.18 3.13 -16.00
N MET A 402 11.40 2.89 -14.95
CA MET A 402 11.89 2.82 -13.58
C MET A 402 13.01 1.78 -13.41
N LEU A 403 12.85 0.59 -14.00
CA LEU A 403 13.86 -0.47 -13.97
C LEU A 403 15.14 -0.08 -14.73
N LEU A 404 15.00 0.55 -15.90
CA LEU A 404 16.15 1.02 -16.68
C LEU A 404 16.98 2.04 -15.88
N HIS A 405 16.33 3.01 -15.24
CA HIS A 405 17.01 4.02 -14.43
C HIS A 405 17.59 3.43 -13.14
N THR A 406 16.91 2.48 -12.51
CA THR A 406 17.45 1.72 -11.39
C THR A 406 18.76 1.02 -11.79
N MET A 407 18.76 0.30 -12.92
CA MET A 407 19.96 -0.39 -13.41
C MET A 407 21.10 0.56 -13.73
N LYS A 408 20.81 1.70 -14.38
CA LYS A 408 21.79 2.76 -14.64
C LYS A 408 22.43 3.24 -13.34
N HIS A 409 21.62 3.59 -12.35
CA HIS A 409 22.08 4.16 -11.08
C HIS A 409 22.88 3.15 -10.25
N LEU A 410 22.51 1.86 -10.27
CA LEU A 410 23.26 0.79 -9.64
C LEU A 410 24.60 0.54 -10.34
N THR A 411 24.62 0.58 -11.67
CA THR A 411 25.85 0.40 -12.46
C THR A 411 26.84 1.53 -12.16
N GLU A 412 26.38 2.79 -12.13
CA GLU A 412 27.20 3.96 -11.77
C GLU A 412 27.75 3.86 -10.35
N ALA A 413 26.94 3.38 -9.39
CA ALA A 413 27.37 3.19 -8.01
C ALA A 413 28.42 2.08 -7.82
N LEU A 414 28.43 1.09 -8.71
CA LEU A 414 29.39 -0.02 -8.71
C LEU A 414 30.68 0.30 -9.50
N MET A 415 30.69 1.37 -10.30
CA MET A 415 31.90 1.79 -11.01
C MET A 415 32.96 2.29 -10.02
N PRO A 416 34.25 1.95 -10.22
CA PRO A 416 35.33 2.46 -9.37
C PRO A 416 35.29 3.99 -9.36
N ARG A 417 35.26 4.59 -8.17
CA ARG A 417 35.48 6.04 -8.04
C ARG A 417 36.85 6.32 -8.65
N ARG A 418 36.90 7.06 -9.77
CA ARG A 418 38.16 7.60 -10.28
C ARG A 418 38.77 8.40 -9.14
N GLN A 419 39.93 7.95 -8.64
CA GLN A 419 40.73 8.78 -7.76
C GLN A 419 40.99 10.09 -8.53
N PRO A 420 40.80 11.27 -7.91
CA PRO A 420 41.24 12.49 -8.54
C PRO A 420 42.72 12.30 -8.85
N ALA A 421 43.09 12.44 -10.12
CA ALA A 421 44.48 12.34 -10.53
C ALA A 421 45.28 13.29 -9.65
N GLU A 422 46.23 12.75 -8.89
CA GLU A 422 47.23 13.55 -8.23
C GLU A 422 47.83 14.45 -9.31
N ALA A 423 47.72 15.76 -9.11
CA ALA A 423 48.35 16.74 -9.98
C ALA A 423 49.86 16.56 -9.84
N GLU A 424 50.44 15.67 -10.64
CA GLU A 424 51.87 15.61 -10.84
C GLU A 424 52.32 16.96 -11.40
N GLY A 425 53.27 17.55 -10.68
CA GLY A 425 53.73 18.91 -10.91
C GLY A 425 54.27 19.13 -12.30
N ALA A 426 53.94 20.29 -12.86
CA ALA A 426 54.72 20.93 -13.89
C ALA A 426 55.17 22.30 -13.34
N GLU A 427 56.32 22.31 -12.67
CA GLU A 427 57.17 23.50 -12.66
C GLU A 427 57.81 23.67 -14.04
N GLY A 428 57.82 24.90 -14.54
CA GLY A 428 58.81 25.38 -15.51
C GLY A 428 58.27 25.67 -16.91
N GLY A 429 58.12 26.97 -17.23
CA GLY A 429 57.99 27.44 -18.61
C GLY A 429 57.42 28.86 -18.72
N GLU A 430 58.29 29.82 -19.01
CA GLU A 430 58.10 31.27 -19.00
C GLU A 430 57.08 31.85 -20.01
N ALA A 431 56.52 33.00 -19.59
CA ALA A 431 56.20 34.23 -20.32
C ALA A 431 55.77 34.20 -21.82
N GLY A 432 54.62 34.83 -22.08
CA GLY A 432 54.23 35.35 -23.39
C GLY A 432 52.92 36.14 -23.32
N GLU A 433 53.02 37.45 -23.47
CA GLU A 433 51.93 38.44 -23.44
C GLU A 433 50.91 38.29 -24.59
N GLY A 434 49.67 38.76 -24.33
CA GLY A 434 48.88 39.48 -25.34
C GLY A 434 47.54 38.87 -25.75
N GLY A 435 46.47 39.65 -25.61
CA GLY A 435 45.27 39.49 -26.45
C GLY A 435 43.93 39.63 -25.74
N GLU A 436 43.38 40.84 -25.75
CA GLU A 436 41.99 41.16 -25.41
C GLU A 436 40.98 40.35 -26.25
N GLY A 437 39.85 39.98 -25.63
CA GLY A 437 38.69 39.40 -26.32
C GLY A 437 37.40 39.63 -25.52
N ALA A 438 36.62 40.63 -25.96
CA ALA A 438 35.33 41.04 -25.40
C ALA A 438 34.22 39.96 -25.51
N PRO A 439 33.12 40.06 -24.73
CA PRO A 439 32.05 39.06 -24.71
C PRO A 439 31.07 39.20 -25.89
N LEU A 440 30.66 38.05 -26.45
CA LEU A 440 29.62 37.91 -27.48
C LEU A 440 28.21 38.17 -26.90
N ALA A 441 27.48 39.08 -27.54
CA ALA A 441 26.06 39.34 -27.31
C ALA A 441 25.15 38.26 -27.94
N PRO A 442 23.93 38.01 -27.42
CA PRO A 442 22.98 37.07 -27.99
C PRO A 442 22.22 37.65 -29.20
N PRO A 443 21.77 36.80 -30.16
CA PRO A 443 20.99 37.27 -31.32
C PRO A 443 19.52 37.56 -30.95
N PRO A 444 18.85 38.49 -31.66
CA PRO A 444 17.53 38.99 -31.32
C PRO A 444 16.40 38.09 -31.82
N GLY A 445 15.30 38.10 -31.07
CA GLY A 445 14.04 37.49 -31.46
C GLY A 445 13.40 38.20 -32.66
N ALA A 446 12.61 37.43 -33.41
CA ALA A 446 11.65 37.93 -34.37
C ALA A 446 10.24 37.53 -33.89
N SER A 447 9.47 38.55 -33.54
CA SER A 447 8.02 38.50 -33.36
C SER A 447 7.30 38.83 -34.67
N ASN A 448 5.98 38.65 -34.61
CA ASN A 448 4.91 39.04 -35.55
C ASN A 448 4.58 37.95 -36.57
N GLY A 449 3.34 37.58 -36.84
CA GLY A 449 1.98 38.08 -36.59
C GLY A 449 1.08 37.10 -37.38
N THR A 450 -0.17 36.83 -37.06
CA THR A 450 -1.35 37.64 -36.76
C THR A 450 -2.42 36.69 -36.22
#